data_AF-A0A2J7R205-F1
#
_entry.id   AF-A0A2J7R205-F1
#
_cell.length_a   1.000
_cell.length_b   1.000
_cell.length_c   1.000
_cell.angle_alpha   90.00
_cell.angle_beta   90.00
_cell.angle_gamma   90.00
#
_symmetry.space_group_name_H-M   'P 1'
#
loop_
_entity.id
_entity.type
_entity.pdbx_description
1 polymer ?
#
loop_
_entity_poly.entity_id
_entity_poly.type
_entity_poly.pdbx_seq_one_letter_code
_entity_poly.pdbx_strand_id
1 'polypeptide(L)'
;MFSIQLHIPLNSYLGQHISLLQHIVGVAVVSALCSIPGYQDLDLHLKWPNDIYTSQSAKLGGINVKNSINNAVAVCNVGVGVNLDNKNPTTCINEMIVQLNSMASAPSEKLAPLSCEKLLAVTFTQLESLLNSIQMGHIQQILQLYYSYWLHSDAEITVIGSRGSTQKATVVGVDDFGFLRVRGQDGIPFSVHPDGNSFDMLRGLVAPSVK
;
A
#
# COMPACT_ATOMS: atom_id res chain seq x y z
N MET A 1 6.77 -13.65 -3.95
CA MET A 1 5.35 -13.50 -4.34
C MET A 1 4.54 -14.52 -3.58
N PHE A 2 3.37 -14.15 -3.08
CA PHE A 2 2.42 -15.08 -2.48
C PHE A 2 0.99 -14.67 -2.81
N SER A 3 0.06 -15.60 -2.64
CA SER A 3 -1.38 -15.32 -2.69
C SER A 3 -2.06 -15.95 -1.49
N ILE A 4 -3.08 -15.27 -0.98
CA ILE A 4 -3.96 -15.77 0.08
C ILE A 4 -5.41 -15.55 -0.32
N GLN A 5 -6.30 -16.42 0.16
CA GLN A 5 -7.74 -16.26 0.00
C GLN A 5 -8.36 -15.96 1.35
N LEU A 6 -9.07 -14.84 1.45
CA LEU A 6 -9.78 -14.42 2.65
C LEU A 6 -11.28 -14.53 2.41
N HIS A 7 -12.00 -15.07 3.39
CA HIS A 7 -13.45 -15.20 3.38
C HIS A 7 -14.00 -14.21 4.40
N ILE A 8 -14.57 -13.11 3.92
CA ILE A 8 -14.95 -11.97 4.76
C ILE A 8 -16.48 -11.86 4.78
N PRO A 9 -17.15 -12.05 5.93
CA PRO A 9 -18.58 -11.84 6.04
C PRO A 9 -18.94 -10.39 5.70
N LEU A 10 -19.94 -10.18 4.84
CA LEU A 10 -20.35 -8.84 4.39
C LEU A 10 -20.92 -7.98 5.52
N ASN A 11 -21.44 -8.60 6.58
CA ASN A 11 -21.92 -7.92 7.77
C ASN A 11 -20.80 -7.57 8.77
N SER A 12 -19.57 -8.04 8.57
CA SER A 12 -18.41 -7.66 9.38
C SER A 12 -17.93 -6.25 9.05
N TYR A 13 -17.14 -5.63 9.94
CA TYR A 13 -16.64 -4.27 9.70
C TYR A 13 -15.80 -4.20 8.43
N LEU A 14 -14.89 -5.17 8.23
CA LEU A 14 -14.11 -5.26 6.99
C LEU A 14 -14.98 -5.56 5.77
N GLY A 15 -16.06 -6.34 5.92
CA GLY A 15 -17.00 -6.62 4.85
C GLY A 15 -17.68 -5.36 4.30
N GLN A 16 -17.98 -4.41 5.19
CA GLN A 16 -18.56 -3.10 4.83
C GLN A 16 -17.53 -2.13 4.23
N HIS A 17 -16.22 -2.39 4.40
CA HIS A 17 -15.12 -1.56 3.93
C HIS A 17 -14.12 -2.37 3.08
N ILE A 18 -14.63 -3.27 2.24
CA ILE A 18 -13.81 -4.28 1.54
C ILE A 18 -12.69 -3.67 0.67
N SER A 19 -12.89 -2.45 0.17
CA SER A 19 -11.91 -1.68 -0.61
C SER A 19 -10.65 -1.30 0.19
N LEU A 20 -10.73 -1.27 1.53
CA LEU A 20 -9.56 -1.09 2.39
C LEU A 20 -8.62 -2.29 2.41
N LEU A 21 -9.06 -3.47 1.94
CA LEU A 21 -8.26 -4.69 2.05
C LEU A 21 -6.88 -4.55 1.38
N GLN A 22 -6.80 -3.89 0.23
CA GLN A 22 -5.51 -3.64 -0.45
C GLN A 22 -4.59 -2.72 0.38
N HIS A 23 -5.16 -1.75 1.08
CA HIS A 23 -4.43 -0.81 1.94
C HIS A 23 -3.89 -1.56 3.17
N ILE A 24 -4.74 -2.35 3.82
CA ILE A 24 -4.37 -3.19 4.97
C ILE A 24 -3.24 -4.15 4.61
N VAL A 25 -3.31 -4.79 3.45
CA VAL A 25 -2.26 -5.72 2.98
C VAL A 25 -0.96 -4.97 2.67
N GLY A 26 -1.03 -3.79 2.04
CA GLY A 26 0.15 -2.94 1.82
C GLY A 26 0.82 -2.52 3.13
N VAL A 27 0.03 -2.06 4.10
CA VAL A 27 0.51 -1.74 5.45
C VAL A 27 1.12 -2.96 6.12
N ALA A 28 0.50 -4.14 6.00
CA ALA A 28 1.00 -5.37 6.60
C ALA A 28 2.42 -5.70 6.12
N VAL A 29 2.68 -5.60 4.82
CA VAL A 29 4.01 -5.85 4.25
C VAL A 29 5.04 -4.84 4.76
N VAL A 30 4.74 -3.55 4.62
CA VAL A 30 5.72 -2.49 4.93
C VAL A 30 5.98 -2.41 6.44
N SER A 31 4.92 -2.34 7.26
CA SER A 31 5.06 -2.23 8.71
C SER A 31 5.68 -3.48 9.36
N ALA A 32 5.44 -4.68 8.82
CA ALA A 32 6.09 -5.88 9.32
C ALA A 32 7.61 -5.82 9.14
N LEU A 33 8.09 -5.36 7.99
CA LEU A 33 9.52 -5.21 7.71
C LEU A 33 10.16 -4.15 8.60
N CYS A 34 9.56 -2.97 8.67
CA CYS A 34 10.04 -1.87 9.51
C CYS A 34 9.97 -2.18 11.02
N SER A 35 9.16 -3.16 11.44
CA SER A 35 9.11 -3.62 12.84
C SER A 35 10.27 -4.55 13.25
N ILE A 36 11.02 -5.10 12.29
CA ILE A 36 12.16 -5.96 12.60
C ILE A 36 13.28 -5.08 13.17
N PRO A 37 13.85 -5.41 14.36
CA PRO A 37 14.96 -4.65 14.92
C PRO A 37 16.12 -4.49 13.92
N GLY A 38 16.49 -3.25 13.63
CA GLY A 38 17.53 -2.86 12.67
C GLY A 38 17.00 -2.50 11.28
N TYR A 39 15.76 -2.84 10.94
CA TYR A 39 15.18 -2.66 9.59
C TYR A 39 14.23 -1.46 9.51
N GLN A 40 14.17 -0.64 10.57
CA GLN A 40 13.29 0.53 10.65
C GLN A 40 13.55 1.53 9.53
N ASP A 41 14.82 1.65 9.10
CA ASP A 41 15.27 2.63 8.12
C ASP A 41 15.20 2.11 6.67
N LEU A 42 14.53 0.97 6.43
CA LEU A 42 14.24 0.53 5.07
C LEU A 42 13.34 1.57 4.36
N ASP A 43 13.78 2.02 3.19
CA ASP A 43 13.07 2.96 2.32
C ASP A 43 11.86 2.29 1.64
N LEU A 44 10.81 2.08 2.42
CA LEU A 44 9.58 1.41 2.03
C LEU A 44 8.38 2.34 2.20
N HIS A 45 7.69 2.59 1.10
CA HIS A 45 6.56 3.47 1.06
C HIS A 45 5.38 2.89 0.29
N LEU A 46 4.19 3.42 0.57
CA LEU A 46 2.93 3.04 -0.03
C LEU A 46 2.49 4.11 -1.02
N LYS A 47 2.26 3.66 -2.25
CA LYS A 47 1.68 4.46 -3.31
C LYS A 47 0.25 3.98 -3.56
N TRP A 48 -0.71 4.87 -3.35
CA TRP A 48 -2.10 4.63 -3.73
C TRP A 48 -2.23 4.22 -5.22
N PRO A 49 -3.10 3.25 -5.54
CA PRO A 49 -3.99 2.55 -4.61
C PRO A 49 -3.40 1.31 -3.94
N ASN A 50 -2.32 0.74 -4.47
CA ASN A 50 -1.97 -0.65 -4.17
C ASN A 50 -0.50 -1.02 -4.44
N ASP A 51 0.40 -0.05 -4.54
CA ASP A 51 1.80 -0.33 -4.85
C ASP A 51 2.75 -0.01 -3.70
N ILE A 52 3.89 -0.72 -3.68
CA ILE A 52 5.00 -0.47 -2.75
C ILE A 52 6.16 0.13 -3.55
N TYR A 53 6.70 1.22 -3.05
CA TYR A 53 7.71 2.05 -3.71
C TYR A 53 8.82 2.44 -2.73
N THR A 54 9.94 2.89 -3.28
CA THR A 54 10.95 3.69 -2.54
C THR A 54 10.63 5.18 -2.64
N SER A 55 11.24 5.98 -1.79
CA SER A 55 11.15 7.45 -1.82
C SER A 55 11.61 8.04 -3.15
N GLN A 56 12.56 7.40 -3.85
CA GLN A 56 13.01 7.80 -5.20
C GLN A 56 12.10 7.30 -6.32
N SER A 57 10.84 6.95 -6.01
CA SER A 57 9.83 6.52 -6.98
C SER A 57 10.18 5.24 -7.75
N ALA A 58 11.02 4.36 -7.18
CA ALA A 58 11.26 3.04 -7.74
C ALA A 58 10.20 2.03 -7.24
N LYS A 59 9.52 1.35 -8.16
CA LYS A 59 8.52 0.33 -7.80
C LYS A 59 9.21 -0.92 -7.27
N LEU A 60 8.81 -1.34 -6.07
CA LEU A 60 9.31 -2.53 -5.38
C LEU A 60 8.30 -3.68 -5.42
N GLY A 61 7.00 -3.37 -5.42
CA GLY A 61 5.97 -4.38 -5.35
C GLY A 61 4.58 -3.84 -5.64
N GLY A 62 3.61 -4.75 -5.61
CA GLY A 62 2.21 -4.43 -5.82
C GLY A 62 1.29 -5.47 -5.18
N ILE A 63 0.12 -4.98 -4.79
CA ILE A 63 -0.97 -5.76 -4.23
C ILE A 63 -2.09 -5.83 -5.26
N ASN A 64 -2.65 -7.00 -5.48
CA ASN A 64 -3.83 -7.19 -6.33
C ASN A 64 -4.91 -7.92 -5.54
N VAL A 65 -6.08 -7.31 -5.40
CA VAL A 65 -7.22 -7.93 -4.74
C VAL A 65 -8.31 -8.17 -5.77
N LYS A 66 -8.66 -9.44 -5.97
CA LYS A 66 -9.85 -9.83 -6.75
C LYS A 66 -10.84 -10.49 -5.83
N ASN A 67 -12.05 -9.94 -5.76
CA ASN A 67 -13.11 -10.53 -4.95
C ASN A 67 -14.26 -11.05 -5.82
N SER A 68 -14.96 -12.03 -5.28
CA SER A 68 -16.30 -12.42 -5.71
C SER A 68 -17.21 -12.48 -4.49
N ILE A 69 -18.50 -12.24 -4.70
CA ILE A 69 -19.50 -12.34 -3.63
C ILE A 69 -20.20 -13.69 -3.77
N ASN A 70 -20.21 -14.46 -2.69
CA ASN A 70 -20.97 -15.69 -2.58
C ASN A 70 -21.88 -15.60 -1.35
N ASN A 71 -23.19 -15.46 -1.58
CA ASN A 71 -24.18 -15.20 -0.53
C ASN A 71 -23.77 -14.00 0.36
N ALA A 72 -23.57 -14.23 1.65
CA ALA A 72 -23.21 -13.21 2.64
C ALA A 72 -21.70 -13.08 2.87
N VAL A 73 -20.86 -13.64 1.99
CA VAL A 73 -19.40 -13.67 2.14
C VAL A 73 -18.73 -13.12 0.88
N ALA A 74 -17.80 -12.17 1.07
CA ALA A 74 -16.84 -11.77 0.05
C ALA A 74 -15.64 -12.73 0.07
N VAL A 75 -15.42 -13.45 -1.03
CA VAL A 75 -14.23 -14.29 -1.23
C VAL A 75 -13.16 -13.46 -1.92
N CYS A 76 -12.15 -13.03 -1.18
CA CYS A 76 -11.10 -12.13 -1.65
C CYS A 76 -9.81 -12.90 -1.91
N ASN A 77 -9.39 -12.96 -3.16
CA ASN A 77 -8.08 -13.47 -3.57
C ASN A 77 -7.09 -12.30 -3.60
N VAL A 78 -6.17 -12.30 -2.64
CA VAL A 78 -5.14 -11.28 -2.48
C VAL A 78 -3.83 -11.84 -3.01
N GLY A 79 -3.29 -11.24 -4.07
CA GLY A 79 -1.94 -11.50 -4.57
C GLY A 79 -0.99 -10.38 -4.15
N VAL A 80 0.19 -10.75 -3.67
CA VAL A 80 1.24 -9.81 -3.28
C VAL A 80 2.56 -10.19 -3.95
N GLY A 81 3.08 -9.28 -4.76
CA GLY A 81 4.41 -9.37 -5.36
C GLY A 81 5.31 -8.29 -4.77
N VAL A 82 6.46 -8.68 -4.22
CA VAL A 82 7.50 -7.76 -3.73
C VAL A 82 8.85 -8.28 -4.16
N ASN A 83 9.70 -7.38 -4.64
CA ASN A 83 11.07 -7.66 -5.03
C ASN A 83 11.93 -7.87 -3.78
N LEU A 84 12.32 -9.11 -3.50
CA LEU A 84 13.14 -9.46 -2.34
C LEU A 84 14.63 -9.52 -2.69
N ASP A 85 14.98 -10.34 -3.69
CA ASP A 85 16.37 -10.65 -4.10
C ASP A 85 16.68 -10.38 -5.58
N ASN A 86 15.73 -9.80 -6.31
CA ASN A 86 15.87 -9.47 -7.73
C ASN A 86 16.28 -8.01 -7.92
N LYS A 87 17.59 -7.76 -7.97
CA LYS A 87 18.17 -6.41 -8.12
C LYS A 87 17.79 -5.69 -9.43
N ASN A 88 17.46 -6.44 -10.48
CA ASN A 88 17.09 -5.90 -11.79
C ASN A 88 15.59 -6.13 -12.07
N PRO A 89 14.91 -5.22 -12.80
CA PRO A 89 15.43 -4.00 -13.43
C PRO A 89 15.41 -2.74 -12.54
N THR A 90 14.77 -2.79 -11.37
CA THR A 90 14.61 -1.61 -10.48
C THR A 90 15.46 -1.70 -9.22
N THR A 91 14.95 -2.37 -8.19
CA THR A 91 15.59 -2.58 -6.90
C THR A 91 14.86 -3.70 -6.14
N CYS A 92 15.43 -4.15 -5.01
CA CYS A 92 14.83 -5.13 -4.11
C CYS A 92 15.18 -4.86 -2.64
N ILE A 93 14.46 -5.48 -1.71
CA ILE A 93 14.66 -5.29 -0.26
C ILE A 93 16.10 -5.62 0.15
N ASN A 94 16.66 -6.74 -0.32
CA ASN A 94 18.00 -7.14 0.08
C ASN A 94 19.09 -6.21 -0.50
N GLU A 95 18.81 -5.47 -1.58
CA GLU A 95 19.71 -4.42 -2.05
C GLU A 95 19.70 -3.21 -1.10
N MET A 96 18.52 -2.81 -0.58
CA MET A 96 18.43 -1.74 0.42
C MET A 96 19.18 -2.11 1.70
N ILE A 97 19.09 -3.37 2.14
CA ILE A 97 19.84 -3.88 3.28
C ILE A 97 21.36 -3.77 3.04
N VAL A 98 21.83 -4.10 1.83
CA VAL A 98 23.25 -3.93 1.46
C VAL A 98 23.66 -2.46 1.51
N GLN A 99 22.81 -1.56 1.04
CA GLN A 99 23.06 -0.11 1.08
C GLN A 99 23.13 0.42 2.53
N LEU A 100 22.18 0.05 3.39
CA LEU A 100 22.21 0.39 4.82
C LEU A 100 23.49 -0.14 5.49
N ASN A 101 23.86 -1.39 5.20
CA ASN A 101 25.09 -2.00 5.72
C ASN A 101 26.37 -1.30 5.25
N SER A 102 26.36 -0.61 4.11
CA SER A 102 27.49 0.18 3.64
C SER A 102 27.70 1.47 4.44
N MET A 103 26.65 1.94 5.12
CA MET A 103 26.65 3.12 5.98
C MET A 103 26.86 2.78 7.47
N ALA A 104 26.85 1.49 7.83
CA ALA A 104 27.03 1.03 9.20
C ALA A 104 28.46 1.33 9.72
N SER A 105 28.55 1.83 10.95
CA SER A 105 29.81 2.20 11.59
C SER A 105 30.50 1.02 12.28
N ALA A 106 29.72 0.02 12.70
CA ALA A 106 30.22 -1.19 13.35
C ALA A 106 29.68 -2.49 12.72
N PRO A 107 30.44 -3.61 12.75
CA PRO A 107 29.95 -4.90 12.26
C PRO A 107 28.68 -5.39 12.95
N SER A 108 28.46 -5.02 14.22
CA SER A 108 27.27 -5.36 15.00
C SER A 108 26.00 -4.64 14.55
N GLU A 109 26.14 -3.57 13.76
CA GLU A 109 25.01 -2.82 13.18
C GLU A 109 24.59 -3.40 11.82
N LYS A 110 25.37 -4.34 11.27
CA LYS A 110 25.06 -4.94 9.97
C LYS A 110 23.85 -5.87 10.09
N LEU A 111 22.90 -5.62 9.21
CA LEU A 111 21.68 -6.38 9.03
C LEU A 111 21.94 -7.62 8.18
N ALA A 112 21.33 -8.74 8.55
CA ALA A 112 21.32 -9.93 7.70
C ALA A 112 20.44 -9.71 6.46
N PRO A 113 20.70 -10.38 5.33
CA PRO A 113 19.74 -10.46 4.24
C PRO A 113 18.43 -11.10 4.72
N LEU A 114 17.30 -10.62 4.20
CA LEU A 114 15.99 -11.15 4.52
C LEU A 114 15.69 -12.37 3.65
N SER A 115 15.27 -13.48 4.28
CA SER A 115 14.81 -14.66 3.56
C SER A 115 13.33 -14.54 3.17
N CYS A 116 12.90 -15.33 2.18
CA CYS A 116 11.50 -15.39 1.77
C CYS A 116 10.60 -15.86 2.93
N GLU A 117 11.04 -16.86 3.68
CA GLU A 117 10.33 -17.41 4.84
C GLU A 117 10.15 -16.35 5.92
N LYS A 118 11.20 -15.57 6.21
CA LYS A 118 11.12 -14.49 7.20
C LYS A 118 10.15 -13.41 6.74
N LEU A 119 10.23 -12.98 5.47
CA LEU A 119 9.30 -12.01 4.89
C LEU A 119 7.84 -12.48 5.02
N LEU A 120 7.55 -13.73 4.66
CA LEU A 120 6.20 -14.31 4.76
C LEU A 120 5.72 -14.38 6.21
N ALA A 121 6.56 -14.88 7.12
CA ALA A 121 6.22 -15.04 8.52
C ALA A 121 5.85 -13.71 9.18
N VAL A 122 6.68 -12.67 9.00
CA VAL A 122 6.40 -11.35 9.59
C VAL A 122 5.19 -10.68 8.93
N THR A 123 5.06 -10.80 7.60
CA THR A 123 3.93 -10.22 6.87
C THR A 123 2.59 -10.82 7.31
N PHE A 124 2.51 -12.16 7.43
CA PHE A 124 1.27 -12.81 7.84
C PHE A 124 0.91 -12.56 9.30
N THR A 125 1.91 -12.51 10.19
CA THR A 125 1.69 -12.14 11.59
C THR A 125 1.11 -10.73 11.69
N GLN A 126 1.69 -9.78 10.95
CA GLN A 126 1.22 -8.40 10.94
C GLN A 126 -0.14 -8.25 10.26
N LEU A 127 -0.38 -8.99 9.17
CA LEU A 127 -1.66 -8.98 8.47
C LEU A 127 -2.79 -9.50 9.38
N GLU A 128 -2.58 -10.60 10.10
CA GLU A 128 -3.57 -11.12 11.06
C GLU A 128 -3.90 -10.08 12.14
N SER A 129 -2.86 -9.44 12.70
CA SER A 129 -3.03 -8.36 13.68
C SER A 129 -3.89 -7.20 13.13
N LEU A 130 -3.60 -6.74 11.91
CA LEU A 130 -4.34 -5.66 11.27
C LEU A 130 -5.77 -6.07 10.89
N LEU A 131 -5.98 -7.31 10.44
CA LEU A 131 -7.31 -7.86 10.15
C LEU A 131 -8.16 -7.95 11.42
N ASN A 132 -7.58 -8.32 12.55
CA ASN A 132 -8.27 -8.29 13.84
C ASN A 132 -8.60 -6.85 14.26
N SER A 133 -7.66 -5.92 14.09
CA SER A 133 -7.82 -4.51 14.43
C SER A 133 -8.97 -3.84 13.66
N ILE A 134 -9.06 -4.06 12.33
CA ILE A 134 -10.16 -3.49 11.53
C ILE A 134 -11.51 -4.07 11.93
N GLN A 135 -11.58 -5.35 12.31
CA GLN A 135 -12.83 -5.97 12.77
C GLN A 135 -13.31 -5.40 14.11
N MET A 136 -12.39 -4.87 14.93
CA MET A 136 -12.72 -4.11 16.14
C MET A 136 -13.11 -2.65 15.85
N GLY A 137 -13.16 -2.23 14.58
CA GLY A 137 -13.50 -0.87 14.18
C GLY A 137 -12.36 0.13 14.29
N HIS A 138 -11.12 -0.32 14.49
CA HIS A 138 -9.95 0.56 14.65
C HIS A 138 -9.39 1.11 13.32
N ILE A 139 -10.27 1.54 12.41
CA ILE A 139 -9.90 2.06 11.08
C ILE A 139 -8.90 3.21 11.17
N GLN A 140 -9.08 4.13 12.13
CA GLN A 140 -8.24 5.31 12.27
C GLN A 140 -6.78 4.96 12.61
N GLN A 141 -6.56 3.90 13.40
CA GLN A 141 -5.21 3.43 13.73
C GLN A 141 -4.52 2.84 12.49
N ILE A 142 -5.27 2.09 11.67
CA ILE A 142 -4.77 1.53 10.42
C ILE A 142 -4.47 2.64 9.41
N LEU A 143 -5.33 3.65 9.29
CA LEU A 143 -5.09 4.79 8.41
C LEU A 143 -3.90 5.62 8.89
N GLN A 144 -3.73 5.83 10.19
CA GLN A 144 -2.55 6.50 10.73
C GLN A 144 -1.26 5.75 10.38
N LEU A 145 -1.25 4.43 10.52
CA LEU A 145 -0.11 3.60 10.11
C LEU A 145 0.07 3.58 8.59
N TYR A 146 -1.02 3.65 7.82
CA TYR A 146 -0.94 3.80 6.36
C TYR A 146 -0.27 5.12 5.97
N TYR A 147 -0.66 6.23 6.60
CA TYR A 147 -0.11 7.55 6.34
C TYR A 147 1.36 7.68 6.77
N SER A 148 1.84 6.92 7.76
CA SER A 148 3.26 6.94 8.12
C SER A 148 4.18 6.40 7.01
N TYR A 149 3.63 5.65 6.04
CA TYR A 149 4.37 5.14 4.89
C TYR A 149 3.93 5.77 3.55
N TRP A 150 2.97 6.71 3.56
CA TRP A 150 2.33 7.23 2.35
C TRP A 150 3.21 8.23 1.59
N LEU A 151 3.24 8.13 0.24
CA LEU A 151 4.06 9.01 -0.62
C LEU A 151 3.41 10.33 -1.06
N HIS A 152 2.09 10.49 -0.91
CA HIS A 152 1.35 11.53 -1.64
C HIS A 152 0.93 12.71 -0.75
N SER A 153 1.64 12.98 0.34
CA SER A 153 1.32 14.10 1.22
C SER A 153 1.42 15.42 0.45
N ASP A 154 0.32 16.19 0.45
CA ASP A 154 0.18 17.48 -0.22
C ASP A 154 0.54 17.47 -1.73
N ALA A 155 0.45 16.32 -2.38
CA ALA A 155 0.75 16.20 -3.80
C ALA A 155 -0.28 16.98 -4.63
N GLU A 156 0.21 17.92 -5.43
CA GLU A 156 -0.59 18.62 -6.45
C GLU A 156 -0.78 17.70 -7.66
N ILE A 157 -2.03 17.37 -7.96
CA ILE A 157 -2.39 16.47 -9.04
C ILE A 157 -3.39 17.08 -10.01
N THR A 158 -3.46 16.51 -11.19
CA THR A 158 -4.50 16.71 -12.18
C THR A 158 -5.35 15.45 -12.25
N VAL A 159 -6.67 15.57 -12.05
CA VAL A 159 -7.63 14.50 -12.18
C VAL A 159 -8.35 14.63 -13.51
N ILE A 160 -8.27 13.61 -14.34
CA ILE A 160 -9.04 13.48 -15.59
C ILE A 160 -10.25 12.59 -15.31
N GLY A 161 -11.45 13.13 -15.46
CA GLY A 161 -12.70 12.40 -15.35
C GLY A 161 -12.97 11.49 -16.56
N SER A 162 -13.89 10.55 -16.42
CA SER A 162 -14.25 9.58 -17.47
C SER A 162 -14.76 10.20 -18.78
N ARG A 163 -15.21 11.45 -18.75
CA ARG A 163 -15.68 12.22 -19.93
C ARG A 163 -14.63 13.21 -20.46
N GLY A 164 -13.38 13.12 -20.00
CA GLY A 164 -12.27 13.99 -20.42
C GLY A 164 -12.23 15.36 -19.72
N SER A 165 -13.06 15.59 -18.71
CA SER A 165 -12.97 16.80 -17.87
C SER A 165 -11.68 16.77 -17.05
N THR A 166 -10.98 17.90 -16.96
CA THR A 166 -9.71 18.00 -16.24
C THR A 166 -9.86 18.95 -15.07
N GLN A 167 -9.41 18.54 -13.88
CA GLN A 167 -9.46 19.36 -12.67
C GLN A 167 -8.14 19.24 -11.90
N LYS A 168 -7.56 20.38 -11.49
CA LYS A 168 -6.43 20.39 -10.55
C LYS A 168 -6.93 20.21 -9.12
N ALA A 169 -6.22 19.43 -8.33
CA ALA A 169 -6.55 19.15 -6.95
C ALA A 169 -5.31 18.82 -6.12
N THR A 170 -5.38 19.06 -4.82
CA THR A 170 -4.35 18.63 -3.86
C THR A 170 -4.79 17.32 -3.20
N VAL A 171 -3.90 16.34 -3.11
CA VAL A 171 -4.16 15.12 -2.34
C VAL A 171 -4.26 15.44 -0.86
N VAL A 172 -5.35 15.02 -0.21
CA VAL A 172 -5.56 15.20 1.24
C VAL A 172 -5.54 13.87 2.02
N GLY A 173 -5.54 12.73 1.32
CA GLY A 173 -5.42 11.40 1.92
C GLY A 173 -6.33 10.40 1.24
N VAL A 174 -6.93 9.51 2.04
CA VAL A 174 -7.99 8.59 1.63
C VAL A 174 -9.23 8.79 2.51
N ASP A 175 -10.40 8.46 1.97
CA ASP A 175 -11.65 8.40 2.75
C ASP A 175 -11.78 7.08 3.53
N ASP A 176 -12.89 6.91 4.26
CA ASP A 176 -13.15 5.74 5.09
C ASP A 176 -13.29 4.44 4.29
N PHE A 177 -13.37 4.50 2.95
CA PHE A 177 -13.38 3.36 2.05
C PHE A 177 -12.03 3.16 1.34
N GLY A 178 -11.03 4.01 1.59
CA GLY A 178 -9.72 3.93 0.94
C GLY A 178 -9.68 4.55 -0.46
N PHE A 179 -10.68 5.34 -0.84
CA PHE A 179 -10.63 6.09 -2.10
C PHE A 179 -9.78 7.35 -1.92
N LEU A 180 -9.06 7.75 -2.97
CA LEU A 180 -8.16 8.90 -2.90
C LEU A 180 -8.99 10.15 -2.67
N ARG A 181 -8.83 10.79 -1.51
CA ARG A 181 -9.49 12.04 -1.18
C ARG A 181 -8.61 13.19 -1.64
N VAL A 182 -9.20 14.07 -2.43
CA VAL A 182 -8.52 15.26 -2.97
C VAL A 182 -9.35 16.51 -2.73
N ARG A 183 -8.71 17.67 -2.73
CA ARG A 183 -9.33 18.98 -2.58
C ARG A 183 -9.16 19.77 -3.88
N GLY A 184 -10.28 20.11 -4.53
CA GLY A 184 -10.26 20.92 -5.74
C GLY A 184 -9.79 22.35 -5.49
N GLN A 185 -9.53 23.09 -6.57
CA GLN A 185 -9.18 24.52 -6.49
C GLN A 185 -10.28 25.40 -5.90
N ASP A 186 -11.53 24.94 -5.96
CA ASP A 186 -12.70 25.54 -5.30
C ASP A 186 -12.72 25.28 -3.77
N GLY A 187 -11.76 24.52 -3.26
CA GLY A 187 -11.67 24.12 -1.85
C GLY A 187 -12.58 22.95 -1.48
N ILE A 188 -13.37 22.42 -2.44
CA ILE A 188 -14.34 21.37 -2.17
C ILE A 188 -13.64 20.00 -2.26
N PRO A 189 -13.71 19.16 -1.20
CA PRO A 189 -13.14 17.83 -1.24
C PRO A 189 -14.02 16.85 -2.02
N PHE A 190 -13.40 15.95 -2.78
CA PHE A 190 -14.06 14.85 -3.47
C PHE A 190 -13.17 13.59 -3.46
N SER A 191 -13.79 12.42 -3.65
CA SER A 191 -13.09 11.13 -3.70
C SER A 191 -12.90 10.65 -5.14
N VAL A 192 -11.73 10.07 -5.42
CA VAL A 192 -11.40 9.44 -6.69
C VAL A 192 -11.29 7.94 -6.48
N HIS A 193 -12.12 7.20 -7.22
CA HIS A 193 -12.16 5.75 -7.14
C HIS A 193 -10.94 5.12 -7.84
N PRO A 194 -10.37 4.03 -7.30
CA PRO A 194 -9.28 3.31 -7.96
C PRO A 194 -9.76 2.54 -9.19
N ASP A 195 -11.04 2.12 -9.20
CA ASP A 195 -11.62 1.34 -10.28
C ASP A 195 -11.67 2.14 -11.57
N GLY A 196 -10.83 1.73 -12.52
CA GLY A 196 -10.73 2.37 -13.83
C GLY A 196 -9.88 3.63 -13.85
N ASN A 197 -9.17 3.99 -12.77
CA ASN A 197 -8.19 5.08 -12.77
C ASN A 197 -6.76 4.57 -12.47
N SER A 198 -5.77 5.30 -12.98
CA SER A 198 -4.35 5.09 -12.71
C SER A 198 -3.74 6.39 -12.22
N PHE A 199 -2.74 6.30 -11.33
CA PHE A 199 -2.00 7.45 -10.83
C PHE A 199 -0.56 7.42 -11.35
N ASP A 200 -0.25 8.32 -12.28
CA ASP A 200 1.11 8.69 -12.69
C ASP A 200 1.64 9.77 -11.76
N MET A 201 2.35 9.34 -10.73
CA MET A 201 2.93 10.23 -9.71
C MET A 201 4.04 11.15 -10.28
N LEU A 202 4.76 10.72 -11.31
CA LEU A 202 5.82 11.53 -11.93
C LEU A 202 5.24 12.72 -12.70
N ARG A 203 4.04 12.55 -13.26
CA ARG A 203 3.29 13.61 -13.93
C ARG A 203 2.27 14.31 -13.03
N GLY A 204 2.10 13.86 -11.80
CA GLY A 204 1.01 14.31 -10.92
C GLY A 204 -0.36 14.13 -11.59
N LEU A 205 -0.62 12.98 -12.22
CA LEU A 205 -1.81 12.76 -13.03
C LEU A 205 -2.59 11.53 -12.57
N VAL A 206 -3.87 11.72 -12.26
CA VAL A 206 -4.84 10.64 -12.10
C VAL A 206 -5.76 10.63 -13.32
N ALA A 207 -5.77 9.54 -14.08
CA ALA A 207 -6.53 9.45 -15.31
C ALA A 207 -7.12 8.05 -15.50
N PRO A 208 -8.18 7.90 -16.33
CA PRO A 208 -8.76 6.61 -16.61
C PRO A 208 -7.71 5.64 -17.15
N SER A 209 -7.64 4.44 -16.58
CA SER A 209 -6.75 3.38 -17.04
C SER A 209 -7.13 2.98 -18.46
N VAL A 210 -6.17 3.05 -19.38
CA VAL A 210 -6.34 2.51 -20.75
C VAL A 210 -6.44 0.99 -20.61
N LYS A 211 -7.58 0.42 -21.00
CA LYS A 211 -7.78 -1.03 -21.08
C LYS A 211 -7.20 -1.59 -22.36
#